data_AF-A0A101U6C9-F1
#
_entry.id   AF-A0A101U6C9-F1
#
_cell.length_a   1.000
_cell.length_b   1.000
_cell.length_c   1.000
_cell.angle_alpha   90.00
_cell.angle_beta   90.00
_cell.angle_gamma   90.00
#
_symmetry.space_group_name_H-M   'P 1'
#
loop_
_entity.id
_entity.type
_entity.pdbx_description
1 polymer ?
#
loop_
_entity_poly.entity_id
_entity_poly.type
_entity_poly.pdbx_seq_one_letter_code
_entity_poly.pdbx_strand_id
1 'polypeptide(L)'
;MTSQAAEGPEPVAATRRSKITPEREKEFFDAVLEQIRACGYEAVTMEGVAATTRCSKSTLYRQWKTKPQFVVAALRSRRTGRLAGIDTGSLAGDLCEAARSTGRWSSYDGTLLQALGHAVHGDEDLARALREALIDPEIDALRTILRRGVERGEIPAGHPALEYIPAQMLGVVRARPVVDGEYADPDYLVRFVEVAVLPALGLDSPSPPGPRPPSTG
;
A
#
# COMPACT_ATOMS: atom_id res chain seq x y z
N MET A 1 -26.15 -63.49 -1.24
CA MET A 1 -24.84 -62.84 -1.41
C MET A 1 -25.06 -61.34 -1.34
N THR A 2 -25.09 -60.80 -0.13
CA THR A 2 -25.28 -59.37 0.14
C THR A 2 -23.93 -58.71 0.34
N SER A 3 -23.70 -57.66 -0.43
CA SER A 3 -22.48 -56.84 -0.48
C SER A 3 -22.27 -56.12 0.85
N GLN A 4 -21.08 -56.25 1.44
CA GLN A 4 -20.65 -55.48 2.59
C GLN A 4 -19.22 -54.98 2.31
N ALA A 5 -19.13 -53.78 1.74
CA ALA A 5 -17.92 -52.97 1.78
C ALA A 5 -18.21 -51.85 2.80
N ALA A 6 -17.66 -51.98 4.01
CA ALA A 6 -17.71 -50.94 5.02
C ALA A 6 -16.38 -50.19 5.02
N GLU A 7 -16.51 -48.87 5.06
CA GLU A 7 -15.50 -47.85 4.80
C GLU A 7 -14.28 -47.92 5.73
N GLY A 8 -13.09 -47.70 5.15
CA GLY A 8 -11.89 -47.37 5.91
C GLY A 8 -12.01 -45.96 6.50
N PRO A 9 -11.38 -45.69 7.65
CA PRO A 9 -11.51 -44.40 8.32
C PRO A 9 -10.81 -43.31 7.50
N GLU A 10 -11.57 -42.28 7.12
CA GLU A 10 -11.03 -41.07 6.50
C GLU A 10 -10.04 -40.37 7.45
N PRO A 11 -8.85 -39.98 6.97
CA PRO A 11 -7.93 -39.20 7.76
C PRO A 11 -8.45 -37.77 7.84
N VAL A 12 -8.97 -37.38 9.01
CA VAL A 12 -9.27 -35.99 9.35
C VAL A 12 -7.99 -35.17 9.20
N ALA A 13 -7.90 -34.40 8.12
CA ALA A 13 -6.81 -33.48 7.85
C ALA A 13 -6.79 -32.41 8.95
N ALA A 14 -5.95 -32.63 9.97
CA ALA A 14 -5.71 -31.68 11.04
C ALA A 14 -5.04 -30.43 10.46
N THR A 15 -5.85 -29.42 10.14
CA THR A 15 -5.37 -28.07 9.84
C THR A 15 -4.61 -27.58 11.08
N ARG A 16 -3.29 -27.52 10.96
CA ARG A 16 -2.37 -27.18 12.04
C ARG A 16 -2.61 -25.72 12.44
N ARG A 17 -3.55 -25.47 13.37
CA ARG A 17 -3.82 -24.14 13.93
C ARG A 17 -2.49 -23.54 14.38
N SER A 18 -2.09 -22.43 13.76
CA SER A 18 -0.93 -21.70 14.25
C SER A 18 -1.22 -21.26 15.69
N LYS A 19 -0.30 -21.56 16.62
CA LYS A 19 -0.41 -21.19 18.04
C LYS A 19 -0.19 -19.68 18.28
N ILE A 20 -0.05 -18.88 17.23
CA ILE A 20 0.16 -17.44 17.29
C ILE A 20 -1.20 -16.78 17.09
N THR A 21 -1.59 -15.89 17.99
CA THR A 21 -2.84 -15.12 17.83
C THR A 21 -2.67 -14.07 16.73
N PRO A 22 -3.76 -13.63 16.07
CA PRO A 22 -3.68 -12.60 15.04
C PRO A 22 -2.99 -11.30 15.51
N GLU A 23 -3.20 -10.91 16.77
CA GLU A 23 -2.59 -9.72 17.37
C GLU A 23 -1.07 -9.88 17.47
N ARG A 24 -0.63 -11.09 17.86
CA ARG A 24 0.79 -11.36 18.01
C ARG A 24 1.49 -11.51 16.65
N GLU A 25 0.79 -12.08 15.67
CA GLU A 25 1.26 -12.11 14.29
C GLU A 25 1.42 -10.69 13.72
N LYS A 26 0.45 -9.81 13.95
CA LYS A 26 0.55 -8.40 13.56
C LYS A 26 1.75 -7.70 14.19
N GLU A 27 2.01 -7.91 15.48
CA GLU A 27 3.19 -7.35 16.15
C GLU A 27 4.51 -7.80 15.49
N PHE A 28 4.59 -9.07 15.09
CA PHE A 28 5.76 -9.59 14.38
C PHE A 28 5.92 -8.96 12.99
N PHE A 29 4.82 -8.80 12.25
CA PHE A 29 4.82 -8.12 10.95
C PHE A 29 5.19 -6.65 11.05
N ASP A 30 4.66 -5.94 12.04
CA ASP A 30 5.00 -4.55 12.27
C ASP A 30 6.48 -4.41 12.64
N ALA A 31 6.99 -5.27 13.51
CA ALA A 31 8.39 -5.25 13.93
C ALA A 31 9.37 -5.51 12.78
N VAL A 32 9.11 -6.51 11.91
CA VAL A 32 10.03 -6.80 10.80
C VAL A 32 10.01 -5.67 9.76
N LEU A 33 8.84 -5.11 9.45
CA LEU A 33 8.75 -4.00 8.49
C LEU A 33 9.38 -2.72 9.04
N GLU A 34 9.27 -2.46 10.34
CA GLU A 34 9.89 -1.30 10.98
C GLU A 34 11.41 -1.42 11.04
N GLN A 35 11.94 -2.61 11.34
CA GLN A 35 13.38 -2.85 11.26
C GLN A 35 13.90 -2.66 9.83
N ILE A 36 13.16 -3.13 8.82
CA ILE A 36 13.54 -2.92 7.41
C ILE A 36 13.59 -1.43 7.08
N ARG A 37 12.62 -0.62 7.53
CA ARG A 37 12.68 0.84 7.34
C ARG A 37 13.88 1.48 8.01
N ALA A 38 14.23 1.02 9.22
CA ALA A 38 15.27 1.63 10.02
C ALA A 38 16.70 1.31 9.53
N CYS A 39 16.97 0.06 9.14
CA CYS A 39 18.34 -0.38 8.82
C CYS A 39 18.49 -1.11 7.47
N GLY A 40 17.42 -1.23 6.67
CA GLY A 40 17.45 -1.90 5.38
C GLY A 40 17.25 -3.42 5.47
N TYR A 41 16.83 -4.03 4.36
CA TYR A 41 16.48 -5.45 4.31
C TYR A 41 17.64 -6.40 4.67
N GLU A 42 18.88 -6.06 4.29
CA GLU A 42 20.03 -6.94 4.53
C GLU A 42 20.43 -7.03 6.00
N ALA A 43 20.31 -5.92 6.74
CA ALA A 43 20.67 -5.88 8.16
C ALA A 43 19.65 -6.60 9.06
N VAL A 44 18.44 -6.87 8.57
CA VAL A 44 17.39 -7.55 9.33
C VAL A 44 17.67 -9.05 9.41
N THR A 45 17.60 -9.58 10.63
CA THR A 45 17.74 -11.02 10.93
C THR A 45 16.52 -11.53 11.68
N MET A 46 16.21 -12.82 11.53
CA MET A 46 15.14 -13.47 12.29
C MET A 46 15.39 -13.37 13.79
N GLU A 47 16.66 -13.47 14.20
CA GLU A 47 17.14 -13.28 15.56
C GLU A 47 16.86 -11.88 16.10
N GLY A 48 17.16 -10.85 15.30
CA GLY A 48 16.93 -9.45 15.65
C GLY A 48 15.44 -9.18 15.87
N VAL A 49 14.56 -9.69 15.00
CA VAL A 49 13.11 -9.56 15.18
C VAL A 49 12.61 -10.35 16.38
N ALA A 50 13.12 -11.57 16.60
CA ALA A 50 12.75 -12.38 17.77
C ALA A 50 13.09 -11.67 19.09
N ALA A 51 14.25 -11.01 19.15
CA ALA A 51 14.69 -10.25 20.31
C ALA A 51 13.78 -9.04 20.59
N THR A 52 13.47 -8.22 19.58
CA THR A 52 12.63 -7.02 19.75
C THR A 52 11.18 -7.37 20.10
N THR A 53 10.68 -8.47 19.55
CA THR A 53 9.32 -8.95 19.77
C THR A 53 9.22 -9.96 20.91
N ARG A 54 10.26 -10.09 21.77
CA ARG A 54 10.29 -11.00 22.94
C ARG A 54 9.77 -12.41 22.61
N CYS A 55 10.12 -12.93 21.44
CA CYS A 55 9.72 -14.25 20.96
C CYS A 55 10.92 -15.19 20.84
N SER A 56 10.68 -16.50 20.86
CA SER A 56 11.75 -17.46 20.58
C SER A 56 12.05 -17.51 19.08
N LYS A 57 13.33 -17.64 18.70
CA LYS A 57 13.76 -17.86 17.32
C LYS A 57 13.00 -19.04 16.67
N SER A 58 12.86 -20.14 17.42
CA SER A 58 12.13 -21.34 16.99
C SER A 58 10.68 -21.04 16.59
N THR A 59 10.02 -20.08 17.24
CA THR A 59 8.66 -19.68 16.87
C THR A 59 8.61 -19.02 15.49
N LEU A 60 9.49 -18.04 15.21
CA LEU A 60 9.52 -17.36 13.92
C LEU A 60 9.92 -18.34 12.79
N TYR A 61 10.96 -19.14 13.00
CA TYR A 61 11.41 -20.15 12.03
C TYR A 61 10.35 -21.24 11.78
N ARG A 62 9.58 -21.65 12.79
CA ARG A 62 8.51 -22.64 12.60
C ARG A 62 7.39 -22.11 11.70
N GLN A 63 7.02 -20.84 11.89
CA GLN A 63 5.89 -20.20 11.19
C GLN A 63 6.27 -19.77 9.78
N TRP A 64 7.38 -19.04 9.59
CA TRP A 64 7.73 -18.44 8.30
C TRP A 64 8.97 -19.04 7.63
N LYS A 65 9.71 -19.94 8.28
CA LYS A 65 10.91 -20.64 7.75
C LYS A 65 12.11 -19.76 7.38
N THR A 66 11.93 -18.68 6.62
CA THR A 66 13.00 -17.83 6.10
C THR A 66 12.63 -16.35 6.22
N LYS A 67 13.66 -15.47 6.18
CA LYS A 67 13.46 -14.01 6.17
C LYS A 67 12.57 -13.55 5.00
N PRO A 68 12.81 -13.95 3.73
CA PRO A 68 11.92 -13.56 2.63
C PRO A 68 10.46 -13.96 2.84
N GLN A 69 10.20 -15.21 3.26
CA GLN A 69 8.84 -15.69 3.49
C GLN A 69 8.14 -14.93 4.62
N PHE A 70 8.89 -14.54 5.67
CA PHE A 70 8.35 -13.72 6.75
C PHE A 70 8.00 -12.31 6.28
N VAL A 71 8.87 -11.67 5.50
CA VAL A 71 8.63 -10.33 4.97
C VAL A 71 7.49 -10.32 3.95
N VAL A 72 7.40 -11.34 3.08
CA VAL A 72 6.28 -11.54 2.16
C VAL A 72 4.96 -11.65 2.92
N ALA A 73 4.91 -12.45 3.99
CA ALA A 73 3.71 -12.56 4.82
C ALA A 73 3.35 -11.22 5.48
N ALA A 74 4.35 -10.49 5.99
CA ALA A 74 4.17 -9.17 6.59
C ALA A 74 3.59 -8.15 5.58
N LEU A 75 4.14 -8.10 4.37
CA LEU A 75 3.63 -7.24 3.29
C LEU A 75 2.19 -7.58 2.93
N ARG A 76 1.88 -8.87 2.76
CA ARG A 76 0.52 -9.32 2.42
C ARG A 76 -0.51 -9.03 3.50
N SER A 77 -0.09 -8.90 4.77
CA SER A 77 -0.99 -8.48 5.85
C SER A 77 -1.44 -7.02 5.76
N ARG A 78 -0.76 -6.18 4.96
CA ARG A 78 -1.00 -4.73 4.83
C ARG A 78 -1.72 -4.31 3.54
N ARG A 79 -2.43 -5.22 2.86
CA ARG A 79 -3.12 -4.99 1.56
C ARG A 79 -4.28 -3.99 1.56
N THR A 80 -4.48 -3.20 2.62
CA THR A 80 -5.59 -2.24 2.69
C THR A 80 -5.19 -0.93 2.00
N GLY A 81 -5.80 -0.63 0.86
CA GLY A 81 -5.60 0.64 0.14
C GLY A 81 -6.08 1.83 0.98
N ARG A 82 -5.22 2.83 1.16
CA ARG A 82 -5.51 3.99 2.01
C ARG A 82 -6.35 5.06 1.30
N LEU A 83 -6.48 4.94 -0.02
CA LEU A 83 -7.35 5.76 -0.84
C LEU A 83 -8.77 5.20 -0.96
N ALA A 84 -9.03 4.02 -0.39
CA ALA A 84 -10.35 3.41 -0.41
C ALA A 84 -11.37 4.30 0.34
N GLY A 85 -12.53 4.53 -0.29
CA GLY A 85 -13.65 5.26 0.32
C GLY A 85 -13.59 6.78 0.22
N ILE A 86 -12.55 7.37 -0.38
CA ILE A 86 -12.58 8.80 -0.74
C ILE A 86 -13.77 9.03 -1.66
N ASP A 87 -14.68 9.95 -1.32
CA ASP A 87 -15.77 10.42 -2.18
C ASP A 87 -16.24 11.79 -1.68
N THR A 88 -15.71 12.84 -2.29
CA THR A 88 -16.03 14.23 -2.00
C THR A 88 -17.23 14.72 -2.81
N GLY A 89 -17.73 13.91 -3.75
CA GLY A 89 -18.79 14.27 -4.69
C GLY A 89 -18.31 14.92 -5.98
N SER A 90 -17.00 15.09 -6.19
CA SER A 90 -16.42 15.58 -7.45
C SER A 90 -15.08 14.88 -7.73
N LEU A 91 -14.76 14.66 -9.00
CA LEU A 91 -13.51 14.04 -9.42
C LEU A 91 -12.30 14.90 -9.02
N ALA A 92 -12.41 16.22 -9.19
CA ALA A 92 -11.36 17.14 -8.78
C ALA A 92 -11.11 17.10 -7.26
N GLY A 93 -12.19 17.09 -6.45
CA GLY A 93 -12.09 16.94 -5.01
C GLY A 93 -11.51 15.59 -4.57
N ASP A 94 -11.92 14.50 -5.24
CA ASP A 94 -11.44 13.15 -4.96
C ASP A 94 -9.93 13.02 -5.23
N LEU A 95 -9.45 13.54 -6.36
CA LEU A 95 -8.03 13.51 -6.72
C LEU A 95 -7.18 14.38 -5.77
N CYS A 96 -7.68 15.54 -5.37
CA CYS A 96 -7.00 16.37 -4.38
C CYS A 96 -6.96 15.70 -2.99
N GLU A 97 -8.04 15.05 -2.54
CA GLU A 97 -8.01 14.32 -1.27
C GLU A 97 -7.11 13.08 -1.34
N ALA A 98 -7.08 12.40 -2.49
CA ALA A 98 -6.13 11.33 -2.71
C ALA A 98 -4.68 11.82 -2.60
N ALA A 99 -4.35 12.95 -3.24
CA ALA A 99 -3.05 13.58 -3.13
C ALA A 99 -2.67 13.95 -1.68
N ARG A 100 -3.59 14.56 -0.92
CA ARG A 100 -3.36 14.87 0.51
C ARG A 100 -3.08 13.60 1.30
N SER A 101 -3.89 12.56 1.10
CA SER A 101 -3.73 11.29 1.78
C SER A 101 -2.40 10.64 1.47
N THR A 102 -2.03 10.56 0.19
CA THR A 102 -0.74 10.00 -0.23
C THR A 102 0.44 10.79 0.34
N GLY A 103 0.35 12.13 0.38
CA GLY A 103 1.43 12.98 0.92
C GLY A 103 1.69 12.77 2.41
N ARG A 104 0.67 12.35 3.19
CA ARG A 104 0.83 12.02 4.62
C ARG A 104 1.67 10.77 4.86
N TRP A 105 1.75 9.87 3.88
CA TRP A 105 2.42 8.56 4.02
C TRP A 105 3.57 8.34 3.04
N SER A 106 3.85 9.32 2.17
CA SER A 106 4.83 9.21 1.08
C SER A 106 6.22 8.81 1.56
N SER A 107 6.69 9.41 2.65
CA SER A 107 7.96 9.08 3.29
C SER A 107 7.93 7.68 3.91
N TYR A 108 6.88 7.36 4.67
CA TYR A 108 6.76 6.09 5.38
C TYR A 108 6.78 4.87 4.46
N ASP A 109 6.02 4.91 3.37
CA ASP A 109 6.03 3.84 2.37
C ASP A 109 7.27 3.92 1.47
N GLY A 110 7.69 5.14 1.11
CA GLY A 110 8.87 5.40 0.29
C GLY A 110 10.16 4.82 0.89
N THR A 111 10.36 4.98 2.20
CA THR A 111 11.50 4.39 2.91
C THR A 111 11.48 2.86 2.86
N LEU A 112 10.30 2.24 3.02
CA LEU A 112 10.19 0.77 2.94
C LEU A 112 10.54 0.25 1.54
N LEU A 113 10.05 0.91 0.49
CA LEU A 113 10.36 0.54 -0.89
C LEU A 113 11.84 0.69 -1.21
N GLN A 114 12.45 1.80 -0.76
CA GLN A 114 13.88 2.02 -0.91
C GLN A 114 14.69 0.94 -0.18
N ALA A 115 14.31 0.62 1.07
CA ALA A 115 14.95 -0.39 1.89
C ALA A 115 14.85 -1.82 1.32
N LEU A 116 13.81 -2.11 0.54
CA LEU A 116 13.60 -3.37 -0.17
C LEU A 116 14.14 -3.36 -1.61
N GLY A 117 14.59 -2.20 -2.11
CA GLY A 117 14.84 -1.98 -3.53
C GLY A 117 15.84 -2.95 -4.15
N HIS A 118 16.93 -3.30 -3.46
CA HIS A 118 17.88 -4.30 -3.96
C HIS A 118 17.32 -5.73 -3.87
N ALA A 119 16.68 -6.07 -2.74
CA ALA A 119 16.20 -7.42 -2.46
C ALA A 119 15.13 -7.90 -3.47
N VAL A 120 14.24 -7.00 -3.91
CA VAL A 120 13.20 -7.35 -4.88
C VAL A 120 13.73 -7.69 -6.28
N HIS A 121 14.97 -7.31 -6.62
CA HIS A 121 15.58 -7.72 -7.90
C HIS A 121 16.00 -9.18 -7.91
N GLY A 122 16.30 -9.76 -6.74
CA GLY A 122 16.72 -11.16 -6.59
C GLY A 122 15.62 -12.12 -6.14
N ASP A 123 14.43 -11.61 -5.81
CA ASP A 123 13.31 -12.39 -5.27
C ASP A 123 11.97 -11.91 -5.85
N GLU A 124 11.44 -12.65 -6.82
CA GLU A 124 10.18 -12.34 -7.50
C GLU A 124 8.97 -12.39 -6.56
N ASP A 125 8.99 -13.26 -5.54
CA ASP A 125 7.91 -13.37 -4.56
C ASP A 125 7.85 -12.14 -3.67
N LEU A 126 9.01 -11.63 -3.28
CA LEU A 126 9.12 -10.38 -2.52
C LEU A 126 8.68 -9.19 -3.37
N ALA A 127 9.12 -9.11 -4.63
CA ALA A 127 8.71 -8.06 -5.56
C ALA A 127 7.18 -8.04 -5.75
N ARG A 128 6.58 -9.20 -5.97
CA ARG A 128 5.13 -9.37 -6.10
C ARG A 128 4.40 -8.99 -4.82
N ALA A 129 4.85 -9.47 -3.66
CA ALA A 129 4.21 -9.15 -2.39
C ALA A 129 4.26 -7.65 -2.07
N LEU A 130 5.36 -6.97 -2.42
CA LEU A 130 5.50 -5.53 -2.26
C LEU A 130 4.53 -4.76 -3.16
N ARG A 131 4.39 -5.20 -4.42
CA ARG A 131 3.43 -4.64 -5.37
C ARG A 131 1.98 -4.80 -4.89
N GLU A 132 1.61 -6.02 -4.52
CA GLU A 132 0.27 -6.36 -4.00
C GLU A 132 -0.07 -5.57 -2.72
N ALA A 133 0.94 -5.24 -1.90
CA ALA A 133 0.75 -4.55 -0.64
C ALA A 133 0.67 -3.01 -0.79
N LEU A 134 1.51 -2.41 -1.64
CA LEU A 134 1.74 -0.96 -1.66
C LEU A 134 1.41 -0.26 -2.99
N ILE A 135 1.12 -1.01 -4.05
CA ILE A 135 0.93 -0.45 -5.40
C ILE A 135 -0.48 -0.76 -5.89
N ASP A 136 -0.83 -2.04 -5.99
CA ASP A 136 -2.10 -2.45 -6.61
C ASP A 136 -3.33 -1.87 -5.89
N PRO A 137 -3.42 -1.85 -4.53
CA PRO A 137 -4.56 -1.27 -3.85
C PRO A 137 -4.77 0.22 -4.14
N GLU A 138 -3.69 0.99 -4.28
CA GLU A 138 -3.77 2.43 -4.54
C GLU A 138 -4.14 2.71 -6.00
N ILE A 139 -3.61 1.91 -6.94
CA ILE A 139 -4.01 1.97 -8.34
C ILE A 139 -5.50 1.65 -8.52
N ASP A 140 -6.01 0.63 -7.84
CA ASP A 140 -7.41 0.23 -7.94
C ASP A 140 -8.35 1.26 -7.30
N ALA A 141 -7.93 1.90 -6.21
CA ALA A 141 -8.65 3.02 -5.61
C ALA A 141 -8.71 4.23 -6.56
N LEU A 142 -7.59 4.62 -7.18
CA LEU A 142 -7.54 5.70 -8.16
C LEU A 142 -8.40 5.40 -9.39
N ARG A 143 -8.36 4.16 -9.91
CA ARG A 143 -9.25 3.72 -10.99
C ARG A 143 -10.72 3.82 -10.61
N THR A 144 -11.06 3.53 -9.36
CA THR A 144 -12.43 3.67 -8.85
C THR A 144 -12.86 5.13 -8.77
N ILE A 145 -11.98 6.03 -8.29
CA ILE A 145 -12.21 7.48 -8.30
C ILE A 145 -12.49 7.98 -9.72
N LEU A 146 -11.64 7.62 -10.69
CA LEU A 146 -11.77 8.02 -12.10
C LEU A 146 -13.07 7.49 -12.72
N ARG A 147 -13.40 6.21 -12.47
CA ARG A 147 -14.64 5.60 -12.96
C ARG A 147 -15.88 6.35 -12.46
N ARG A 148 -15.92 6.74 -11.18
CA ARG A 148 -17.04 7.54 -10.65
C ARG A 148 -17.12 8.92 -11.28
N GLY A 149 -15.99 9.57 -11.54
CA GLY A 149 -15.98 10.84 -12.27
C GLY A 149 -16.62 10.73 -13.66
N VAL A 150 -16.35 9.63 -14.37
CA VAL A 150 -17.01 9.30 -15.64
C VAL A 150 -18.51 9.04 -15.45
N GLU A 151 -18.90 8.25 -14.45
CA GLU A 151 -20.31 7.94 -14.15
C GLU A 151 -21.13 9.18 -13.80
N ARG A 152 -20.50 10.17 -13.14
CA ARG A 152 -21.10 11.48 -12.83
C ARG A 152 -21.14 12.43 -14.04
N GLY A 153 -20.53 12.06 -15.17
CA GLY A 153 -20.46 12.88 -16.37
C GLY A 153 -19.47 14.04 -16.27
N GLU A 154 -18.56 14.04 -15.30
CA GLU A 154 -17.52 15.07 -15.16
C GLU A 154 -16.45 14.97 -16.25
N ILE A 155 -16.24 13.77 -16.79
CA ILE A 155 -15.28 13.51 -17.86
C ILE A 155 -15.77 12.40 -18.80
N PRO A 156 -15.52 12.48 -20.13
CA PRO A 156 -15.89 11.41 -21.05
C PRO A 156 -15.16 10.09 -20.77
N ALA A 157 -15.85 8.95 -20.90
CA ALA A 157 -15.26 7.62 -20.71
C ALA A 157 -14.07 7.32 -21.64
N GLY A 158 -14.05 7.93 -22.82
CA GLY A 158 -12.96 7.80 -23.81
C GLY A 158 -11.86 8.87 -23.65
N HIS A 159 -11.83 9.61 -22.54
CA HIS A 159 -10.85 10.67 -22.36
C HIS A 159 -9.42 10.09 -22.28
N PRO A 160 -8.48 10.49 -23.15
CA PRO A 160 -7.18 9.82 -23.30
C PRO A 160 -6.30 9.89 -22.04
N ALA A 161 -6.45 10.92 -21.22
CA ALA A 161 -5.66 11.05 -19.98
C ALA A 161 -6.00 10.01 -18.90
N LEU A 162 -7.20 9.39 -18.92
CA LEU A 162 -7.68 8.50 -17.86
C LEU A 162 -6.74 7.32 -17.59
N GLU A 163 -6.12 6.78 -18.64
CA GLU A 163 -5.19 5.65 -18.54
C GLU A 163 -3.93 5.99 -17.72
N TYR A 164 -3.47 7.23 -17.81
CA TYR A 164 -2.17 7.63 -17.28
C TYR A 164 -2.24 8.19 -15.86
N ILE A 165 -3.40 8.66 -15.40
CA ILE A 165 -3.53 9.33 -14.10
C ILE A 165 -3.02 8.47 -12.92
N PRO A 166 -3.41 7.18 -12.78
CA PRO A 166 -2.93 6.40 -11.64
C PRO A 166 -1.40 6.25 -11.62
N ALA A 167 -0.80 6.05 -12.80
CA ALA A 167 0.65 5.93 -12.93
C ALA A 167 1.37 7.25 -12.68
N GLN A 168 0.81 8.39 -13.12
CA GLN A 168 1.37 9.72 -12.83
C GLN A 168 1.36 10.03 -11.34
N MET A 169 0.21 9.84 -10.68
CA MET A 169 0.06 10.15 -9.25
C MET A 169 0.96 9.28 -8.39
N LEU A 170 1.03 7.97 -8.65
CA LEU A 170 1.91 7.10 -7.88
C LEU A 170 3.38 7.27 -8.29
N GLY A 171 3.63 7.54 -9.58
CA GLY A 171 4.97 7.72 -10.15
C GLY A 171 5.71 8.89 -9.53
N VAL A 172 5.08 10.07 -9.40
CA VAL A 172 5.74 11.25 -8.82
C VAL A 172 6.18 11.00 -7.37
N VAL A 173 5.37 10.30 -6.58
CA VAL A 173 5.70 9.96 -5.18
C VAL A 173 6.93 9.05 -5.09
N ARG A 174 7.16 8.21 -6.09
CA ARG A 174 8.31 7.27 -6.13
C ARG A 174 9.54 7.86 -6.81
N ALA A 175 9.35 8.71 -7.81
CA ALA A 175 10.43 9.32 -8.56
C ALA A 175 11.07 10.49 -7.79
N ARG A 176 10.27 11.30 -7.08
CA ARG A 176 10.76 12.51 -6.41
C ARG A 176 11.94 12.26 -5.44
N PRO A 177 11.93 11.23 -4.59
CA PRO A 177 13.08 10.96 -3.71
C PRO A 177 14.37 10.63 -4.48
N VAL A 178 14.25 10.08 -5.69
CA VAL A 178 15.39 9.71 -6.55
C VAL A 178 15.88 10.92 -7.36
N VAL A 179 14.95 11.74 -7.86
CA VAL A 179 15.24 12.89 -8.73
C VAL A 179 15.62 14.13 -7.93
N ASP A 180 14.86 14.44 -6.88
CA ASP A 180 14.96 15.67 -6.10
C ASP A 180 15.56 15.45 -4.70
N GLY A 181 15.70 14.20 -4.25
CA GLY A 181 16.26 13.87 -2.94
C GLY A 181 15.29 14.09 -1.76
N GLU A 182 14.03 14.39 -2.02
CA GLU A 182 13.00 14.67 -1.00
C GLU A 182 11.68 13.95 -1.29
N TYR A 183 10.94 13.61 -0.23
CA TYR A 183 9.62 12.99 -0.35
C TYR A 183 8.54 14.03 -0.64
N ALA A 184 7.49 13.61 -1.35
CA ALA A 184 6.35 14.48 -1.67
C ALA A 184 5.43 14.68 -0.46
N ASP A 185 5.34 15.90 0.06
CA ASP A 185 4.40 16.25 1.14
C ASP A 185 2.98 16.48 0.59
N PRO A 186 1.95 16.63 1.45
CA PRO A 186 0.58 16.87 1.01
C PRO A 186 0.43 18.09 0.10
N ASP A 187 1.12 19.19 0.41
CA ASP A 187 0.97 20.45 -0.34
C ASP A 187 1.57 20.34 -1.75
N TYR A 188 2.72 19.69 -1.87
CA TYR A 188 3.35 19.38 -3.14
C TYR A 188 2.44 18.52 -4.02
N LEU A 189 1.86 17.45 -3.46
CA LEU A 189 1.02 16.54 -4.25
C LEU A 189 -0.30 17.17 -4.65
N VAL A 190 -0.92 17.98 -3.78
CA VAL A 190 -2.12 18.74 -4.14
C VAL A 190 -1.81 19.69 -5.27
N ARG A 191 -0.71 20.46 -5.17
CA ARG A 191 -0.30 21.36 -6.23
C ARG A 191 0.00 20.61 -7.53
N PHE A 192 0.68 19.45 -7.46
CA PHE A 192 0.90 18.59 -8.62
C PHE A 192 -0.42 18.18 -9.28
N VAL A 193 -1.44 17.79 -8.49
CA VAL A 193 -2.77 17.48 -9.02
C VAL A 193 -3.40 18.69 -9.70
N GLU A 194 -3.39 19.85 -9.04
CA GLU A 194 -4.00 21.09 -9.53
C GLU A 194 -3.37 21.58 -10.84
N VAL A 195 -2.04 21.46 -11.00
CA VAL A 195 -1.32 22.03 -12.15
C VAL A 195 -1.05 21.04 -13.28
N ALA A 196 -0.98 19.74 -13.00
CA ALA A 196 -0.57 18.73 -13.99
C ALA A 196 -1.66 17.69 -14.27
N VAL A 197 -2.46 17.32 -13.27
CA VAL A 197 -3.45 16.23 -13.39
C VAL A 197 -4.81 16.77 -13.83
N LEU A 198 -5.38 17.75 -13.12
CA LEU A 198 -6.71 18.29 -13.43
C LEU A 198 -6.77 18.95 -14.82
N PRO A 199 -5.79 19.76 -15.24
CA PRO A 199 -5.81 20.35 -16.58
C PRO A 199 -5.72 19.29 -17.68
N ALA A 200 -4.99 18.18 -17.44
CA ALA A 200 -4.91 17.07 -18.37
C ALA A 200 -6.26 16.33 -18.52
N LEU A 201 -7.17 16.46 -17.55
CA LEU A 201 -8.53 15.94 -17.58
C LEU A 201 -9.56 16.98 -18.07
N GLY A 202 -9.13 18.19 -18.41
CA GLY A 202 -10.01 19.32 -18.75
C GLY A 202 -10.84 19.85 -17.57
N LEU A 203 -10.36 19.63 -16.34
CA LEU A 203 -11.02 20.05 -15.10
C LEU A 203 -10.32 21.26 -14.49
N ASP A 204 -11.13 22.17 -13.93
CA ASP A 204 -10.62 23.27 -13.11
C ASP A 204 -10.29 22.78 -11.69
N SER A 205 -9.32 23.44 -11.06
CA SER A 205 -9.04 23.20 -9.65
C SER A 205 -10.24 23.61 -8.80
N PRO A 206 -10.61 22.84 -7.75
CA PRO A 206 -11.65 23.26 -6.82
C PRO A 206 -11.16 24.57 -6.19
N SER A 207 -11.85 25.68 -6.47
CA SER A 207 -11.43 27.00 -5.99
C SER A 207 -11.09 26.95 -4.50
N PRO A 208 -9.94 27.49 -4.06
CA PRO A 208 -9.66 27.59 -2.63
C PRO A 208 -10.78 28.42 -1.99
N PRO A 209 -11.19 28.11 -0.73
CA PRO A 209 -12.09 28.99 -0.02
C PRO A 209 -11.47 30.39 -0.01
N GLY A 210 -12.19 31.36 -0.58
CA GLY A 210 -11.71 32.74 -0.71
C GLY A 210 -11.20 33.27 0.64
N PRO A 211 -10.24 34.21 0.63
CA PRO A 211 -9.64 34.73 1.85
C PRO A 211 -10.73 35.16 2.83
N ARG A 212 -10.69 34.63 4.06
CA ARG A 212 -11.61 35.09 5.12
C ARG A 212 -11.40 36.60 5.29
N PRO A 213 -12.47 37.40 5.32
CA PRO A 213 -12.34 38.83 5.54
C PRO A 213 -11.60 39.07 6.87
N PRO A 214 -10.78 40.13 6.96
CA PRO A 214 -10.06 40.43 8.19
C PRO A 214 -11.06 40.56 9.34
N SER A 215 -10.76 39.85 10.43
CA SER A 215 -11.43 40.00 11.71
C SER A 215 -11.23 41.44 12.19
N THR A 216 -12.21 42.30 11.99
CA THR A 216 -12.23 43.62 12.61
C THR A 216 -12.35 43.44 14.12
N GLY A 217 -11.25 43.69 14.83
CA GLY A 217 -11.17 43.85 16.28
C GLY A 217 -10.69 45.25 16.62
#